data_AF-A0A7T0JP67-F1
#
_entry.id   AF-A0A7T0JP67-F1
#
_cell.length_a   1.000
_cell.length_b   1.000
_cell.length_c   1.000
_cell.angle_alpha   90.00
_cell.angle_beta   90.00
_cell.angle_gamma   90.00
#
_symmetry.space_group_name_H-M   'P 1'
#
loop_
_entity.id
_entity.type
_entity.pdbx_description
1 polymer ?
#
loop_
_entity_poly.entity_id
_entity_poly.type
_entity_poly.pdbx_seq_one_letter_code
_entity_poly.pdbx_strand_id
1 'polypeptide(L)'
;MKKKIILCASVVAFAAAGAVNADSKKGDDNGTARNNCPVTHAALENAIKAAQLKANGGLGFHMWATVVNADGVVCAVAKSGNGLNSQWLGSRVISAQKANTANSFSLTAGGNAGNGLDGLALSTANLYAPTQPGGSLFGLQHSNPVDTQWAYAGNANKFGRADDPMTGRRIGGVNVFGGGLALYNSEHKLVGAVGVSGDTSCADHNIAWRVRDLLALDNVMAGVAGVGDNIIFDATSAAPNGIVDGFEHAACAEDVQDNINANTAVLADAPIGPNP
;
A
#
# COMPACT_ATOMS: atom_id res chain seq x y z
N MET A 1 34.07 -31.01 -72.73
CA MET A 1 34.65 -31.32 -71.41
C MET A 1 33.53 -31.77 -70.47
N LYS A 2 33.56 -33.05 -70.08
CA LYS A 2 32.52 -33.70 -69.27
C LYS A 2 32.73 -33.35 -67.79
N LYS A 3 31.78 -32.66 -67.15
CA LYS A 3 31.71 -32.56 -65.67
C LYS A 3 30.56 -33.42 -65.18
N LYS A 4 30.92 -34.45 -64.41
CA LYS A 4 30.03 -35.30 -63.62
C LYS A 4 29.41 -34.45 -62.51
N ILE A 5 28.10 -34.56 -62.30
CA ILE A 5 27.48 -34.15 -61.04
C ILE A 5 26.71 -35.38 -60.53
N ILE A 6 27.18 -35.84 -59.38
CA ILE A 6 26.71 -36.99 -58.63
C ILE A 6 25.45 -36.58 -57.87
N LEU A 7 24.41 -37.41 -57.99
CA LEU A 7 23.15 -37.31 -57.29
C LEU A 7 23.37 -37.71 -55.83
N CYS A 8 23.32 -36.76 -54.90
CA CYS A 8 23.22 -37.06 -53.46
C CYS A 8 21.76 -36.92 -53.04
N ALA A 9 21.16 -38.03 -52.64
CA ALA A 9 19.85 -38.10 -52.02
C ALA A 9 19.89 -37.49 -50.61
N SER A 10 19.13 -36.43 -50.37
CA SER A 10 18.85 -35.92 -49.04
C SER A 10 17.49 -36.47 -48.58
N VAL A 11 17.55 -37.34 -47.58
CA VAL A 11 16.39 -37.83 -46.82
C VAL A 11 15.84 -36.65 -46.00
N VAL A 12 14.64 -36.17 -46.34
CA VAL A 12 13.89 -35.23 -45.49
C VAL A 12 12.96 -36.07 -44.62
N ALA A 13 13.32 -36.24 -43.35
CA ALA A 13 12.46 -36.82 -42.35
C ALA A 13 11.36 -35.82 -41.97
N PHE A 14 10.11 -36.18 -42.22
CA PHE A 14 8.93 -35.47 -41.71
C PHE A 14 8.84 -35.71 -40.19
N ALA A 15 9.21 -34.72 -39.38
CA ALA A 15 8.88 -34.69 -37.96
C ALA A 15 7.49 -34.06 -37.81
N ALA A 16 6.51 -34.86 -37.38
CA ALA A 16 5.20 -34.37 -36.97
C ALA A 16 5.36 -33.50 -35.72
N ALA A 17 5.20 -32.18 -35.86
CA ALA A 17 5.02 -31.29 -34.73
C ALA A 17 3.60 -31.50 -34.19
N GLY A 18 3.47 -32.30 -33.14
CA GLY A 18 2.24 -32.36 -32.36
C GLY A 18 1.92 -30.97 -31.82
N ALA A 19 0.71 -30.49 -32.09
CA ALA A 19 0.15 -29.32 -31.44
C ALA A 19 0.06 -29.62 -29.94
N VAL A 20 0.98 -29.03 -29.16
CA VAL A 20 0.81 -28.86 -27.72
C VAL A 20 -0.32 -27.86 -27.54
N ASN A 21 -1.54 -28.38 -27.39
CA ASN A 21 -2.60 -27.65 -26.71
C ASN A 21 -2.13 -27.44 -25.27
N ALA A 22 -1.56 -26.27 -25.00
CA ALA A 22 -1.47 -25.76 -23.65
C ALA A 22 -2.89 -25.43 -23.21
N ASP A 23 -3.58 -26.43 -22.67
CA ASP A 23 -4.73 -26.22 -21.81
C ASP A 23 -4.19 -25.55 -20.54
N SER A 24 -4.10 -24.23 -20.60
CA SER A 24 -3.77 -23.38 -19.46
C SER A 24 -4.89 -23.51 -18.45
N LYS A 25 -4.84 -24.57 -17.63
CA LYS A 25 -5.58 -24.64 -16.38
C LYS A 25 -5.28 -23.37 -15.62
N LYS A 26 -6.29 -22.51 -15.57
CA LYS A 26 -6.42 -21.35 -14.71
C LYS A 26 -5.97 -21.77 -13.31
N GLY A 27 -4.76 -21.35 -12.93
CA GLY A 27 -4.26 -21.50 -11.57
C GLY A 27 -5.14 -20.66 -10.67
N ASP A 28 -6.15 -21.28 -10.08
CA ASP A 28 -6.90 -20.73 -8.97
C ASP A 28 -6.01 -20.76 -7.71
N ASP A 29 -5.01 -19.87 -7.66
CA ASP A 29 -4.29 -19.52 -6.41
C ASP A 29 -5.15 -18.61 -5.50
N ASN A 30 -6.40 -18.36 -5.90
CA ASN A 30 -7.31 -17.40 -5.28
C ASN A 30 -7.97 -17.93 -3.98
N GLY A 31 -7.81 -19.23 -3.68
CA GLY A 31 -8.43 -19.88 -2.53
C GLY A 31 -7.59 -19.85 -1.25
N THR A 32 -6.25 -19.89 -1.36
CA THR A 32 -5.35 -19.90 -0.19
C THR A 32 -4.90 -18.49 0.20
N ALA A 33 -4.68 -17.61 -0.76
CA ALA A 33 -4.22 -16.24 -0.52
C ALA A 33 -5.28 -15.34 0.15
N ARG A 34 -6.58 -15.60 -0.04
CA ARG A 34 -7.67 -14.89 0.67
C ARG A 34 -7.87 -15.35 2.12
N ASN A 35 -7.30 -16.48 2.53
CA ASN A 35 -7.56 -17.05 3.85
C ASN A 35 -6.86 -16.30 4.99
N ASN A 36 -5.91 -15.41 4.68
CA ASN A 36 -5.13 -14.66 5.67
C ASN A 36 -5.47 -13.16 5.68
N CYS A 37 -6.69 -12.78 5.29
CA CYS A 37 -7.09 -11.38 5.33
C CYS A 37 -7.30 -10.91 6.77
N PRO A 38 -6.60 -9.86 7.23
CA PRO A 38 -6.67 -9.41 8.63
C PRO A 38 -7.99 -8.68 8.94
N VAL A 39 -8.74 -8.27 7.91
CA VAL A 39 -9.98 -7.50 8.07
C VAL A 39 -11.04 -7.96 7.07
N THR A 40 -12.30 -7.77 7.44
CA THR A 40 -13.44 -7.90 6.51
C THR A 40 -13.68 -6.58 5.78
N HIS A 41 -14.35 -6.64 4.62
CA HIS A 41 -14.80 -5.44 3.91
C HIS A 41 -15.68 -4.54 4.78
N ALA A 42 -16.63 -5.11 5.52
CA ALA A 42 -17.53 -4.36 6.40
C ALA A 42 -16.78 -3.65 7.53
N ALA A 43 -15.78 -4.29 8.13
CA ALA A 43 -14.92 -3.66 9.15
C ALA A 43 -14.17 -2.45 8.56
N LEU A 44 -13.56 -2.62 7.37
CA LEU A 44 -12.86 -1.53 6.69
C LEU A 44 -13.81 -0.38 6.31
N GLU A 45 -15.02 -0.69 5.80
CA GLU A 45 -16.02 0.31 5.42
C GLU A 45 -16.50 1.12 6.63
N ASN A 46 -16.76 0.46 7.76
CA ASN A 46 -17.14 1.13 9.00
C ASN A 46 -15.99 2.01 9.53
N ALA A 47 -14.76 1.49 9.53
CA ALA A 47 -13.59 2.23 9.99
C ALA A 47 -13.33 3.49 9.15
N ILE A 48 -13.34 3.39 7.81
CA ILE A 48 -13.08 4.56 6.95
C ILE A 48 -14.18 5.61 7.05
N LYS A 49 -15.45 5.20 7.21
CA LYS A 49 -16.55 6.15 7.46
C LYS A 49 -16.37 6.86 8.79
N ALA A 50 -16.07 6.14 9.87
CA ALA A 50 -15.86 6.74 11.18
C ALA A 50 -14.64 7.67 11.22
N ALA A 51 -13.52 7.27 10.61
CA ALA A 51 -12.30 8.06 10.54
C ALA A 51 -12.48 9.36 9.73
N GLN A 52 -13.17 9.29 8.58
CA GLN A 52 -13.39 10.45 7.72
C GLN A 52 -14.25 11.54 8.39
N LEU A 53 -15.15 11.17 9.29
CA LEU A 53 -15.99 12.12 10.04
C LEU A 53 -15.22 12.97 11.08
N LYS A 54 -13.96 12.63 11.35
CA LYS A 54 -13.11 13.37 12.31
C LYS A 54 -12.42 14.56 11.65
N ALA A 55 -11.89 15.45 12.47
CA ALA A 55 -10.98 16.50 12.01
C ALA A 55 -9.62 15.85 11.68
N ASN A 56 -9.22 15.91 10.40
CA ASN A 56 -8.02 15.25 9.88
C ASN A 56 -6.98 16.23 9.26
N GLY A 57 -7.25 17.53 9.26
CA GLY A 57 -6.30 18.55 8.78
C GLY A 57 -6.15 18.63 7.26
N GLY A 58 -7.25 18.53 6.52
CA GLY A 58 -7.29 18.57 5.05
C GLY A 58 -8.58 19.19 4.51
N LEU A 59 -8.96 18.79 3.30
CA LEU A 59 -10.10 19.32 2.54
C LEU A 59 -11.45 18.75 2.99
N GLY A 60 -11.45 17.67 3.78
CA GLY A 60 -12.66 17.04 4.30
C GLY A 60 -13.37 16.16 3.27
N PHE A 61 -12.64 15.62 2.29
CA PHE A 61 -13.21 14.82 1.23
C PHE A 61 -13.52 13.38 1.66
N HIS A 62 -14.36 12.72 0.87
CA HIS A 62 -14.55 11.27 1.02
C HIS A 62 -13.32 10.54 0.49
N MET A 63 -13.13 9.31 0.99
CA MET A 63 -11.89 8.55 0.84
C MET A 63 -12.14 7.19 0.23
N TRP A 64 -11.10 6.66 -0.42
CA TRP A 64 -10.91 5.22 -0.64
C TRP A 64 -10.00 4.66 0.44
N ALA A 65 -10.29 3.42 0.86
CA ALA A 65 -9.42 2.64 1.71
C ALA A 65 -9.19 1.26 1.08
N THR A 66 -7.97 0.75 1.15
CA THR A 66 -7.61 -0.58 0.70
C THR A 66 -6.81 -1.28 1.78
N VAL A 67 -7.14 -2.54 2.07
CA VAL A 67 -6.30 -3.40 2.91
C VAL A 67 -5.72 -4.52 2.07
N VAL A 68 -4.43 -4.76 2.24
CA VAL A 68 -3.72 -5.94 1.74
C VAL A 68 -3.32 -6.84 2.90
N ASN A 69 -3.22 -8.15 2.69
CA ASN A 69 -2.59 -9.05 3.64
C ASN A 69 -1.05 -8.98 3.55
N ALA A 70 -0.37 -9.71 4.44
CA ALA A 70 1.10 -9.79 4.47
C ALA A 70 1.73 -10.21 3.13
N ASP A 71 1.02 -10.98 2.29
CA ASP A 71 1.47 -11.40 0.96
C ASP A 71 1.23 -10.36 -0.15
N GLY A 72 0.76 -9.16 0.19
CA GLY A 72 0.43 -8.08 -0.75
C GLY A 72 -0.85 -8.29 -1.56
N VAL A 73 -1.71 -9.24 -1.16
CA VAL A 73 -3.00 -9.51 -1.81
C VAL A 73 -4.07 -8.60 -1.24
N VAL A 74 -4.80 -7.91 -2.12
CA VAL A 74 -5.91 -7.04 -1.72
C VAL A 74 -7.03 -7.87 -1.10
N CYS A 75 -7.34 -7.55 0.16
CA CYS A 75 -8.36 -8.18 0.97
C CYS A 75 -9.69 -7.45 0.92
N ALA A 76 -9.65 -6.12 0.93
CA ALA A 76 -10.83 -5.29 0.87
C ALA A 76 -10.50 -3.93 0.25
N VAL A 77 -11.48 -3.40 -0.49
CA VAL A 77 -11.51 -2.01 -0.95
C VAL A 77 -12.83 -1.42 -0.48
N ALA A 78 -12.79 -0.30 0.24
CA ALA A 78 -13.97 0.38 0.75
C ALA A 78 -13.89 1.89 0.46
N LYS A 79 -15.01 2.59 0.68
CA LYS A 79 -15.13 4.02 0.44
C LYS A 79 -16.01 4.67 1.52
N SER A 80 -15.73 5.91 1.89
CA SER A 80 -16.54 6.61 2.90
C SER A 80 -17.80 7.28 2.32
N GLY A 81 -17.77 7.70 1.05
CA GLY A 81 -18.91 8.30 0.37
C GLY A 81 -19.89 7.28 -0.23
N ASN A 82 -21.13 7.69 -0.48
CA ASN A 82 -22.17 6.82 -1.03
C ASN A 82 -22.01 6.56 -2.54
N GLY A 83 -21.57 7.56 -3.32
CA GLY A 83 -21.36 7.44 -4.76
C GLY A 83 -19.97 6.94 -5.14
N LEU A 84 -19.76 6.65 -6.43
CA LEU A 84 -18.43 6.36 -6.99
C LEU A 84 -17.55 7.62 -6.98
N ASN A 85 -18.14 8.77 -7.32
CA ASN A 85 -17.46 10.06 -7.47
C ASN A 85 -17.67 10.99 -6.26
N SER A 86 -18.13 10.45 -5.12
CA SER A 86 -18.15 11.21 -3.86
C SER A 86 -16.72 11.46 -3.33
N GLN A 87 -15.78 10.61 -3.75
CA GLN A 87 -14.34 10.67 -3.53
C GLN A 87 -13.66 10.67 -4.90
N TRP A 88 -12.40 11.12 -4.98
CA TRP A 88 -11.68 11.12 -6.25
C TRP A 88 -11.52 9.70 -6.81
N LEU A 89 -12.00 9.46 -8.04
CA LEU A 89 -11.99 8.12 -8.64
C LEU A 89 -10.58 7.53 -8.75
N GLY A 90 -9.58 8.36 -9.07
CA GLY A 90 -8.17 7.94 -9.17
C GLY A 90 -7.61 7.40 -7.85
N SER A 91 -8.17 7.83 -6.72
CA SER A 91 -7.67 7.47 -5.40
C SER A 91 -7.91 6.01 -5.02
N ARG A 92 -8.79 5.27 -5.72
CA ARG A 92 -8.95 3.81 -5.51
C ARG A 92 -7.66 3.04 -5.78
N VAL A 93 -6.94 3.38 -6.85
CA VAL A 93 -5.67 2.72 -7.18
C VAL A 93 -4.55 3.25 -6.29
N ILE A 94 -4.60 4.53 -5.91
CA ILE A 94 -3.62 5.14 -5.00
C ILE A 94 -3.70 4.51 -3.61
N SER A 95 -4.90 4.28 -3.07
CA SER A 95 -5.07 3.60 -1.77
C SER A 95 -4.48 2.19 -1.80
N ALA A 96 -4.67 1.45 -2.89
CA ALA A 96 -4.08 0.13 -3.07
C ALA A 96 -2.54 0.17 -3.13
N GLN A 97 -1.96 1.14 -3.85
CA GLN A 97 -0.50 1.32 -3.91
C GLN A 97 0.08 1.69 -2.55
N LYS A 98 -0.59 2.57 -1.78
CA LYS A 98 -0.15 2.96 -0.45
C LYS A 98 -0.17 1.78 0.52
N ALA A 99 -1.22 0.96 0.47
CA ALA A 99 -1.29 -0.29 1.23
C ALA A 99 -0.15 -1.23 0.84
N ASN A 100 0.04 -1.48 -0.47
CA ASN A 100 1.12 -2.33 -0.97
C ASN A 100 2.50 -1.84 -0.52
N THR A 101 2.74 -0.54 -0.56
CA THR A 101 4.02 0.07 -0.17
C THR A 101 4.31 -0.15 1.30
N ALA A 102 3.37 0.20 2.18
CA ALA A 102 3.55 0.04 3.61
C ALA A 102 3.74 -1.44 3.99
N ASN A 103 3.05 -2.37 3.32
CA ASN A 103 3.27 -3.81 3.49
C ASN A 103 4.67 -4.25 3.02
N SER A 104 5.14 -3.73 1.89
CA SER A 104 6.36 -4.21 1.23
C SER A 104 7.65 -3.74 1.91
N PHE A 105 7.62 -2.62 2.62
CA PHE A 105 8.81 -2.02 3.24
C PHE A 105 8.76 -1.98 4.77
N SER A 106 7.76 -2.64 5.37
CA SER A 106 7.69 -2.88 6.80
C SER A 106 8.11 -4.31 7.13
N LEU A 107 8.56 -4.53 8.35
CA LEU A 107 9.16 -5.76 8.84
C LEU A 107 8.34 -6.31 10.00
N THR A 108 8.23 -7.62 10.08
CA THR A 108 7.60 -8.30 11.22
C THR A 108 8.56 -8.37 12.41
N ALA A 109 8.05 -8.28 13.64
CA ALA A 109 8.88 -8.50 14.84
C ALA A 109 9.57 -9.87 14.81
N GLY A 110 10.83 -9.93 15.20
CA GLY A 110 11.70 -11.10 15.10
C GLY A 110 12.19 -11.42 13.68
N GLY A 111 11.72 -10.69 12.66
CA GLY A 111 12.16 -10.86 11.28
C GLY A 111 13.60 -10.43 11.07
N ASN A 112 14.10 -9.50 11.88
CA ASN A 112 15.49 -9.02 11.86
C ASN A 112 16.05 -8.95 13.30
N ALA A 113 15.87 -10.02 14.08
CA ALA A 113 16.31 -10.08 15.47
C ALA A 113 17.79 -9.67 15.62
N GLY A 114 18.07 -8.78 16.56
CA GLY A 114 19.41 -8.21 16.81
C GLY A 114 19.72 -6.92 16.03
N ASN A 115 18.84 -6.48 15.13
CA ASN A 115 18.87 -5.15 14.54
C ASN A 115 18.12 -4.15 15.45
N GLY A 116 18.60 -2.91 15.58
CA GLY A 116 17.93 -1.84 16.34
C GLY A 116 16.56 -1.41 15.78
N LEU A 117 16.24 -1.85 14.56
CA LEU A 117 14.96 -1.63 13.87
C LEU A 117 14.23 -2.96 13.61
N ASP A 118 14.36 -3.97 14.48
CA ASP A 118 13.51 -5.16 14.41
C ASP A 118 12.03 -4.77 14.50
N GLY A 119 11.19 -5.37 13.66
CA GLY A 119 9.78 -5.00 13.53
C GLY A 119 9.53 -3.58 13.01
N LEU A 120 10.46 -2.99 12.24
CA LEU A 120 10.31 -1.68 11.62
C LEU A 120 8.98 -1.55 10.87
N ALA A 121 8.16 -0.57 11.26
CA ALA A 121 7.08 -0.06 10.43
C ALA A 121 7.57 1.16 9.65
N LEU A 122 7.26 1.18 8.35
CA LEU A 122 7.59 2.29 7.47
C LEU A 122 6.33 2.75 6.74
N SER A 123 5.83 3.92 7.12
CA SER A 123 4.69 4.52 6.43
C SER A 123 5.12 5.07 5.08
N THR A 124 4.16 5.16 4.17
CA THR A 124 4.35 5.88 2.90
C THR A 124 4.70 7.36 3.10
N ALA A 125 4.34 7.95 4.24
CA ALA A 125 4.69 9.33 4.54
C ALA A 125 6.21 9.48 4.76
N ASN A 126 6.84 8.49 5.41
CA ASN A 126 8.27 8.50 5.68
C ASN A 126 9.13 8.32 4.41
N LEU A 127 8.51 7.95 3.28
CA LEU A 127 9.21 7.74 2.01
C LEU A 127 9.34 9.00 1.16
N TYR A 128 8.72 10.12 1.54
CA TYR A 128 8.76 11.33 0.71
C TYR A 128 10.19 11.87 0.55
N ALA A 129 10.87 12.26 1.64
CA ALA A 129 12.23 12.81 1.58
C ALA A 129 13.26 11.85 0.94
N PRO A 130 13.34 10.56 1.35
CA PRO A 130 14.32 9.64 0.78
C PRO A 130 14.21 9.46 -0.74
N THR A 131 13.04 9.74 -1.32
CA THR A 131 12.74 9.50 -2.74
C THR A 131 12.79 10.76 -3.59
N GLN A 132 13.13 11.91 -3.00
CA GLN A 132 13.44 13.15 -3.75
C GLN A 132 14.83 13.09 -4.39
N PRO A 133 15.12 13.90 -5.43
CA PRO A 133 16.47 13.99 -6.00
C PRO A 133 17.53 14.25 -4.92
N GLY A 134 18.55 13.39 -4.87
CA GLY A 134 19.60 13.43 -3.85
C GLY A 134 19.35 12.53 -2.63
N GLY A 135 18.12 12.06 -2.42
CA GLY A 135 17.77 11.09 -1.39
C GLY A 135 18.29 9.68 -1.70
N SER A 136 18.52 8.89 -0.65
CA SER A 136 19.12 7.54 -0.76
C SER A 136 18.24 6.51 -1.47
N LEU A 137 16.91 6.76 -1.52
CA LEU A 137 15.92 5.93 -2.18
C LEU A 137 15.34 6.60 -3.44
N PHE A 138 16.04 7.59 -4.01
CA PHE A 138 15.61 8.25 -5.24
C PHE A 138 15.33 7.22 -6.35
N GLY A 139 14.09 7.22 -6.85
CA GLY A 139 13.63 6.29 -7.88
C GLY A 139 12.87 5.07 -7.36
N LEU A 140 12.73 4.89 -6.04
CA LEU A 140 11.98 3.78 -5.43
C LEU A 140 10.57 3.62 -6.02
N GLN A 141 9.86 4.71 -6.27
CA GLN A 141 8.52 4.73 -6.88
C GLN A 141 8.45 4.11 -8.29
N HIS A 142 9.58 3.98 -8.99
CA HIS A 142 9.68 3.36 -10.31
C HIS A 142 10.05 1.87 -10.26
N SER A 143 10.48 1.37 -9.11
CA SER A 143 11.06 0.02 -8.98
C SER A 143 10.03 -1.11 -9.13
N ASN A 144 8.81 -0.88 -8.66
CA ASN A 144 7.74 -1.87 -8.63
C ASN A 144 6.47 -1.22 -9.20
N PRO A 145 6.15 -1.44 -10.49
CA PRO A 145 4.99 -0.80 -11.13
C PRO A 145 3.66 -1.38 -10.64
N VAL A 146 2.59 -0.64 -10.89
CA VAL A 146 1.20 -1.11 -10.69
C VAL A 146 0.84 -2.12 -11.77
N ASP A 147 0.21 -3.23 -11.36
CA ASP A 147 -0.44 -4.16 -12.28
C ASP A 147 -1.74 -3.54 -12.82
N THR A 148 -1.62 -2.96 -14.02
CA THR A 148 -2.73 -2.29 -14.71
C THR A 148 -3.85 -3.24 -15.11
N GLN A 149 -3.58 -4.55 -15.25
CA GLN A 149 -4.60 -5.54 -15.59
C GLN A 149 -5.68 -5.57 -14.50
N TRP A 150 -5.28 -5.52 -13.22
CA TRP A 150 -6.20 -5.60 -12.09
C TRP A 150 -6.60 -4.24 -11.54
N ALA A 151 -5.72 -3.24 -11.61
CA ALA A 151 -6.00 -1.90 -11.10
C ALA A 151 -7.24 -1.27 -11.76
N TYR A 152 -7.43 -1.51 -13.05
CA TYR A 152 -8.52 -0.95 -13.86
C TYR A 152 -9.56 -1.98 -14.30
N ALA A 153 -9.49 -3.22 -13.78
CA ALA A 153 -10.42 -4.28 -14.13
C ALA A 153 -11.85 -4.02 -13.65
N GLY A 154 -12.80 -4.59 -14.39
CA GLY A 154 -14.17 -4.81 -13.94
C GLY A 154 -15.09 -3.59 -14.03
N ASN A 155 -16.32 -3.77 -13.58
CA ASN A 155 -17.35 -2.75 -13.62
C ASN A 155 -17.15 -1.74 -12.47
N ALA A 156 -17.06 -0.45 -12.78
CA ALA A 156 -16.90 0.61 -11.80
C ALA A 156 -18.03 0.65 -10.74
N ASN A 157 -19.21 0.12 -11.04
CA ASN A 157 -20.31 -0.03 -10.08
C ASN A 157 -20.01 -1.02 -8.93
N LYS A 158 -18.92 -1.78 -9.04
CA LYS A 158 -18.42 -2.69 -7.99
C LYS A 158 -17.29 -2.07 -7.16
N PHE A 159 -16.76 -0.92 -7.57
CA PHE A 159 -15.62 -0.31 -6.88
C PHE A 159 -15.99 0.06 -5.44
N GLY A 160 -15.21 -0.45 -4.49
CA GLY A 160 -15.41 -0.25 -3.05
C GLY A 160 -16.47 -1.13 -2.41
N ARG A 161 -17.01 -2.13 -3.13
CA ARG A 161 -17.96 -3.13 -2.59
C ARG A 161 -17.21 -4.40 -2.19
N ALA A 162 -17.89 -5.29 -1.48
CA ALA A 162 -17.33 -6.59 -1.08
C ALA A 162 -16.84 -7.44 -2.26
N ASP A 163 -17.37 -7.23 -3.47
CA ASP A 163 -16.95 -7.87 -4.71
C ASP A 163 -16.11 -6.96 -5.63
N ASP A 164 -15.36 -6.02 -5.05
CA ASP A 164 -14.45 -5.14 -5.77
C ASP A 164 -13.44 -5.95 -6.63
N PRO A 165 -13.23 -5.60 -7.92
CA PRO A 165 -12.36 -6.36 -8.83
C PRO A 165 -10.89 -6.50 -8.43
N MET A 166 -10.36 -5.65 -7.55
CA MET A 166 -9.00 -5.79 -6.99
C MET A 166 -8.93 -6.92 -5.95
N THR A 167 -10.04 -7.29 -5.32
CA THR A 167 -10.07 -8.28 -4.24
C THR A 167 -9.53 -9.63 -4.71
N GLY A 168 -8.56 -10.18 -3.98
CA GLY A 168 -7.85 -11.41 -4.33
C GLY A 168 -6.72 -11.22 -5.34
N ARG A 169 -6.34 -9.98 -5.67
CA ARG A 169 -5.25 -9.66 -6.62
C ARG A 169 -4.11 -8.94 -5.91
N ARG A 170 -2.90 -9.08 -6.46
CA ARG A 170 -1.74 -8.24 -6.12
C ARG A 170 -1.71 -7.08 -7.11
N ILE A 171 -1.93 -5.87 -6.62
CA ILE A 171 -1.93 -4.66 -7.47
C ILE A 171 -0.51 -4.08 -7.58
N GLY A 172 0.35 -4.31 -6.58
CA GLY A 172 1.71 -3.77 -6.59
C GLY A 172 1.73 -2.24 -6.54
N GLY A 173 2.80 -1.66 -7.10
CA GLY A 173 3.03 -0.22 -7.07
C GLY A 173 3.70 0.26 -5.79
N VAL A 174 4.41 1.39 -5.91
CA VAL A 174 5.01 2.09 -4.77
C VAL A 174 4.54 3.55 -4.76
N ASN A 175 4.00 3.97 -3.61
CA ASN A 175 3.55 5.32 -3.36
C ASN A 175 4.33 5.93 -2.19
N VAL A 176 4.87 7.13 -2.38
CA VAL A 176 5.88 7.72 -1.50
C VAL A 176 5.36 8.96 -0.76
N PHE A 177 4.04 9.09 -0.64
CA PHE A 177 3.40 10.16 0.13
C PHE A 177 2.31 9.61 1.04
N GLY A 178 2.03 10.33 2.12
CA GLY A 178 1.28 9.84 3.29
C GLY A 178 -0.08 9.22 2.99
N GLY A 179 -0.45 8.20 3.78
CA GLY A 179 -1.74 7.49 3.70
C GLY A 179 -1.67 5.96 3.72
N GLY A 180 -0.49 5.37 3.62
CA GLY A 180 -0.22 3.94 3.78
C GLY A 180 0.48 3.63 5.09
N LEU A 181 -0.07 2.67 5.85
CA LEU A 181 0.39 2.23 7.16
C LEU A 181 0.35 0.70 7.26
N ALA A 182 1.39 0.11 7.84
CA ALA A 182 1.43 -1.33 8.09
C ALA A 182 0.50 -1.71 9.25
N LEU A 183 -0.05 -2.93 9.19
CA LEU A 183 -0.98 -3.52 10.16
C LEU A 183 -0.26 -4.59 10.97
N TYR A 184 -0.28 -4.45 12.30
CA TYR A 184 0.37 -5.34 13.25
C TYR A 184 -0.63 -5.89 14.26
N ASN A 185 -0.64 -7.21 14.43
CA ASN A 185 -1.42 -7.86 15.48
C ASN A 185 -0.79 -7.64 16.87
N SER A 186 -1.44 -8.12 17.93
CA SER A 186 -0.97 -7.98 19.32
C SER A 186 0.38 -8.65 19.60
N GLU A 187 0.86 -9.53 18.72
CA GLU A 187 2.19 -10.16 18.78
C GLU A 187 3.25 -9.37 18.01
N HIS A 188 2.92 -8.16 17.56
CA HIS A 188 3.75 -7.31 16.71
C HIS A 188 4.15 -7.96 15.38
N LYS A 189 3.32 -8.89 14.89
CA LYS A 189 3.52 -9.52 13.58
C LYS A 189 2.85 -8.70 12.50
N LEU A 190 3.57 -8.48 11.42
CA LEU A 190 3.03 -7.84 10.22
C LEU A 190 1.97 -8.76 9.61
N VAL A 191 0.72 -8.34 9.61
CA VAL A 191 -0.41 -9.09 9.05
C VAL A 191 -0.97 -8.49 7.77
N GLY A 192 -0.48 -7.31 7.39
CA GLY A 192 -0.88 -6.61 6.19
C GLY A 192 -0.59 -5.12 6.24
N ALA A 193 -1.32 -4.34 5.45
CA ALA A 193 -1.27 -2.89 5.47
C ALA A 193 -2.60 -2.28 5.04
N VAL A 194 -2.88 -1.07 5.52
CA VAL A 194 -3.96 -0.21 5.03
C VAL A 194 -3.38 0.94 4.22
N GLY A 195 -4.08 1.32 3.16
CA GLY A 195 -3.80 2.53 2.41
C GLY A 195 -5.09 3.33 2.23
N VAL A 196 -4.99 4.64 2.41
CA VAL A 196 -6.09 5.60 2.28
C VAL A 196 -5.71 6.70 1.29
N SER A 197 -6.66 7.09 0.44
CA SER A 197 -6.48 8.24 -0.45
C SER A 197 -7.80 8.90 -0.81
N GLY A 198 -7.78 10.23 -0.90
CA GLY A 198 -8.92 11.04 -1.32
C GLY A 198 -8.83 12.51 -0.93
N ASP A 199 -7.79 12.90 -0.19
CA ASP A 199 -7.56 14.26 0.30
C ASP A 199 -6.06 14.62 0.12
N THR A 200 -5.57 15.64 0.78
CA THR A 200 -4.13 15.91 0.92
C THR A 200 -3.42 14.72 1.58
N SER A 201 -2.14 14.50 1.25
CA SER A 201 -1.37 13.35 1.77
C SER A 201 -1.25 13.33 3.30
N CYS A 202 -1.25 14.48 3.95
CA CYS A 202 -1.22 14.59 5.41
C CYS A 202 -2.57 14.15 6.02
N ALA A 203 -3.69 14.54 5.41
CA ALA A 203 -5.01 14.08 5.83
C ALA A 203 -5.23 12.59 5.49
N ASP A 204 -4.75 12.13 4.33
CA ASP A 204 -4.72 10.71 3.97
C ASP A 204 -4.01 9.89 5.06
N HIS A 205 -2.85 10.36 5.56
CA HIS A 205 -2.11 9.71 6.66
C HIS A 205 -2.91 9.69 7.96
N ASN A 206 -3.46 10.83 8.37
CA ASN A 206 -4.27 10.94 9.58
C ASN A 206 -5.52 10.04 9.55
N ILE A 207 -6.19 9.93 8.40
CA ILE A 207 -7.34 9.06 8.23
C ILE A 207 -6.90 7.60 8.25
N ALA A 208 -5.80 7.23 7.58
CA ALA A 208 -5.23 5.89 7.65
C ALA A 208 -4.90 5.49 9.09
N TRP A 209 -4.34 6.42 9.88
CA TRP A 209 -4.00 6.21 11.28
C TRP A 209 -5.22 5.83 12.11
N ARG A 210 -6.29 6.63 12.01
CA ARG A 210 -7.57 6.34 12.68
C ARG A 210 -8.21 5.05 12.19
N VAL A 211 -8.11 4.74 10.89
CA VAL A 211 -8.61 3.46 10.36
C VAL A 211 -7.84 2.29 10.98
N ARG A 212 -6.51 2.38 11.08
CA ARG A 212 -5.68 1.34 11.69
C ARG A 212 -6.03 1.11 13.16
N ASP A 213 -6.20 2.18 13.92
CA ASP A 213 -6.64 2.19 15.32
C ASP A 213 -8.03 1.55 15.50
N LEU A 214 -9.02 1.96 14.70
CA LEU A 214 -10.37 1.38 14.73
C LEU A 214 -10.41 -0.12 14.36
N LEU A 215 -9.39 -0.62 13.67
CA LEU A 215 -9.22 -2.03 13.34
C LEU A 215 -8.41 -2.79 14.41
N ALA A 216 -7.88 -2.11 15.44
CA ALA A 216 -7.01 -2.65 16.48
C ALA A 216 -5.74 -3.33 15.94
N LEU A 217 -5.15 -2.75 14.88
CA LEU A 217 -4.00 -3.31 14.15
C LEU A 217 -2.78 -2.36 14.13
N ASP A 218 -2.68 -1.50 15.12
CA ASP A 218 -1.66 -0.46 15.33
C ASP A 218 -0.64 -0.84 16.43
N ASN A 219 -0.44 -2.14 16.69
CA ASN A 219 0.57 -2.66 17.63
C ASN A 219 2.01 -2.53 17.07
N VAL A 220 2.39 -1.32 16.67
CA VAL A 220 3.68 -0.99 16.06
C VAL A 220 4.76 -0.84 17.12
N MET A 221 5.91 -1.50 16.96
CA MET A 221 7.00 -1.45 17.94
C MET A 221 8.12 -0.47 17.58
N ALA A 222 8.38 -0.25 16.29
CA ALA A 222 9.53 0.50 15.83
C ALA A 222 9.23 1.23 14.52
N GLY A 223 9.95 2.31 14.28
CA GLY A 223 9.92 3.14 13.09
C GLY A 223 11.20 3.96 12.99
N VAL A 224 11.31 4.74 11.91
CA VAL A 224 12.54 5.48 11.57
C VAL A 224 12.87 6.63 12.52
N ALA A 225 11.91 7.07 13.33
CA ALA A 225 12.07 8.15 14.31
C ALA A 225 11.73 7.71 15.75
N GLY A 226 11.75 6.41 16.05
CA GLY A 226 11.44 5.86 17.37
C GLY A 226 10.34 4.81 17.32
N VAL A 227 9.42 4.81 18.28
CA VAL A 227 8.25 3.92 18.27
C VAL A 227 7.20 4.50 17.33
N GLY A 228 6.71 3.69 16.38
CA GLY A 228 5.65 4.09 15.45
C GLY A 228 6.16 4.63 14.10
N ASP A 229 5.25 4.69 13.13
CA ASP A 229 5.48 5.07 11.73
C ASP A 229 4.72 6.35 11.37
N ASN A 230 4.63 7.29 12.31
CA ASN A 230 3.90 8.53 12.08
C ASN A 230 4.55 9.39 10.99
N ILE A 231 3.75 10.27 10.38
CA ILE A 231 4.25 11.32 9.49
C ILE A 231 5.19 12.23 10.28
N ILE A 232 6.33 12.56 9.69
CA ILE A 232 7.34 13.43 10.30
C ILE A 232 7.38 14.71 9.48
N PHE A 233 7.26 15.85 10.12
CA PHE A 233 7.56 17.15 9.51
C PHE A 233 8.97 17.58 9.94
N ASP A 234 9.67 18.40 9.14
CA ASP A 234 11.02 18.90 9.49
C ASP A 234 11.04 19.51 10.91
N ALA A 235 10.07 20.37 11.23
CA ALA A 235 9.91 20.98 12.56
C ALA A 235 9.74 19.99 13.73
N THR A 236 9.34 18.75 13.46
CA THR A 236 9.17 17.69 14.47
C THR A 236 10.15 16.54 14.29
N SER A 237 11.11 16.67 13.37
CA SER A 237 12.12 15.65 13.13
C SER A 237 13.13 15.59 14.28
N ALA A 238 13.94 14.53 14.32
CA ALA A 238 15.02 14.42 15.31
C ALA A 238 16.17 15.41 15.06
N ALA A 239 16.26 15.99 13.85
CA ALA A 239 17.32 16.90 13.43
C ALA A 239 16.76 18.02 12.53
N PRO A 240 15.90 18.91 13.07
CA PRO A 240 15.27 19.97 12.28
C PRO A 240 16.34 20.88 11.67
N ASN A 241 16.34 20.99 10.34
CA ASN A 241 17.38 21.71 9.60
C ASN A 241 16.81 22.66 8.54
N GLY A 242 15.48 22.76 8.44
CA GLY A 242 14.78 23.59 7.46
C GLY A 242 14.64 22.93 6.09
N ILE A 243 15.01 21.65 5.96
CA ILE A 243 15.01 20.87 4.72
C ILE A 243 14.34 19.52 4.98
N VAL A 244 13.74 18.94 3.94
CA VAL A 244 13.13 17.62 3.98
C VAL A 244 14.13 16.64 3.36
N ASP A 245 15.04 16.07 4.17
CA ASP A 245 16.22 15.32 3.70
C ASP A 245 16.50 13.97 4.41
N GLY A 246 15.73 13.64 5.45
CA GLY A 246 15.74 12.36 6.18
C GLY A 246 14.54 11.49 5.82
N PHE A 247 13.59 11.37 6.74
CA PHE A 247 12.33 10.61 6.57
C PHE A 247 11.09 11.52 6.72
N GLU A 248 11.28 12.82 6.54
CA GLU A 248 10.23 13.82 6.63
C GLU A 248 9.32 13.78 5.40
N HIS A 249 8.11 14.28 5.60
CA HIS A 249 7.11 14.51 4.58
C HIS A 249 6.98 16.01 4.34
N ALA A 250 6.74 16.41 3.08
CA ALA A 250 6.42 17.80 2.76
C ALA A 250 5.14 18.27 3.48
N ALA A 251 5.08 19.55 3.81
CA ALA A 251 3.85 20.16 4.32
C ALA A 251 2.72 20.07 3.27
N CYS A 252 1.49 19.93 3.75
CA CYS A 252 0.29 19.87 2.90
C CYS A 252 -0.58 21.14 3.00
N ALA A 253 -0.37 21.94 4.03
CA ALA A 253 -0.95 23.27 4.20
C ALA A 253 0.12 24.35 3.96
N GLU A 254 -0.32 25.59 3.80
CA GLU A 254 0.58 26.75 3.68
C GLU A 254 1.45 26.91 4.93
N ASP A 255 0.85 26.74 6.12
CA ASP A 255 1.55 26.65 7.39
C ASP A 255 1.68 25.18 7.83
N VAL A 256 2.91 24.69 7.93
CA VAL A 256 3.21 23.33 8.41
C VAL A 256 2.67 23.10 9.83
N GLN A 257 2.54 24.16 10.63
CA GLN A 257 2.03 24.06 11.99
C GLN A 257 0.57 23.58 12.02
N ASP A 258 -0.23 23.90 11.00
CA ASP A 258 -1.60 23.39 10.88
C ASP A 258 -1.61 21.86 10.69
N ASN A 259 -0.68 21.33 9.88
CA ASN A 259 -0.53 19.89 9.71
C ASN A 259 -0.06 19.20 11.00
N ILE A 260 0.91 19.80 11.71
CA ILE A 260 1.43 19.30 12.99
C ILE A 260 0.32 19.27 14.05
N ASN A 261 -0.46 20.34 14.17
CA ASN A 261 -1.56 20.44 15.14
C ASN A 261 -2.64 19.38 14.85
N ALA A 262 -3.04 19.23 13.59
CA ALA A 262 -4.03 18.23 13.20
C ALA A 262 -3.53 16.80 13.47
N ASN A 263 -2.28 16.48 13.13
CA ASN A 263 -1.70 15.17 13.40
C ASN A 263 -1.58 14.91 14.91
N THR A 264 -1.14 15.90 15.70
CA THR A 264 -1.06 15.77 17.16
C THR A 264 -2.41 15.43 17.78
N ALA A 265 -3.50 16.07 17.33
CA ALA A 265 -4.84 15.76 17.79
C ALA A 265 -5.29 14.33 17.40
N VAL A 266 -4.84 13.82 16.25
CA VAL A 266 -5.11 12.44 15.82
C VAL A 266 -4.39 11.44 16.72
N LEU A 267 -3.11 11.68 17.04
CA LEU A 267 -2.34 10.79 17.92
C LEU A 267 -2.91 10.74 19.34
N ALA A 268 -3.45 11.86 19.84
CA ALA A 268 -4.10 11.91 21.15
C ALA A 268 -5.42 11.12 21.19
N ASP A 269 -6.16 11.12 20.08
CA ASP A 269 -7.44 10.41 19.94
C ASP A 269 -7.28 8.90 19.66
N ALA A 270 -6.21 8.52 18.98
CA ALA A 270 -5.94 7.19 18.44
C ALA A 270 -4.47 6.81 18.72
N PRO A 271 -4.08 6.61 19.98
CA PRO A 271 -2.72 6.22 20.33
C PRO A 271 -2.42 4.83 19.80
N ILE A 272 -1.20 4.62 19.28
CA ILE A 272 -0.73 3.26 18.98
C ILE A 272 -0.73 2.40 20.26
N GLY A 273 -0.99 1.11 20.12
CA GLY A 273 -1.20 0.14 21.20
C GLY A 273 -0.16 0.05 22.33
N PRO A 274 -0.27 -0.98 23.20
CA PRO A 274 -0.99 -2.23 22.95
C PRO A 274 -2.50 -2.05 23.05
N ASN A 275 -3.20 -2.52 22.02
CA ASN A 275 -4.66 -2.61 22.06
C ASN A 275 -5.08 -3.88 22.81
N PRO A 276 -6.20 -3.83 23.55
CA PRO A 276 -6.69 -4.96 24.34
C PRO A 276 -7.08 -6.19 23.51
#